data_AF-A0A9P6XSQ9-F1
#
_entry.id   AF-A0A9P6XSQ9-F1
#
_cell.length_a   1.000
_cell.length_b   1.000
_cell.length_c   1.000
_cell.angle_alpha   90.00
_cell.angle_beta   90.00
_cell.angle_gamma   90.00
#
_symmetry.space_group_name_H-M   'P 1'
#
loop_
_entity.id
_entity.type
_entity.pdbx_description
1 polymer ?
#
loop_
_entity_poly.entity_id
_entity_poly.type
_entity_poly.pdbx_seq_one_letter_code
_entity_poly.pdbx_strand_id
1 'polypeptide(L)'
;MSELTVPRFEKLSYTLQDTCYYVREAFAEYLMKGLQTEQIHSRYYALLFICAHEPEAALIKKIRSFIQKRFSLLSIKQHESTVLGSSFVRLIHLLAHHPDFTIATEDLFIFAQYIKFFLSCAATADNVSFLYHIVQKIKLSKDVVADELSQNSYALSDLASLLIKHKCNEVSWPLDAYAGHVDLHSKLYKSLASGTVQNEVK
;
A
#
# COMPACT_ATOMS: atom_id res chain seq x y z
N MET A 1 -7.16 -25.79 -9.86
CA MET A 1 -6.27 -25.05 -8.94
C MET A 1 -7.14 -24.14 -8.09
N SER A 2 -7.10 -24.24 -6.75
CA SER A 2 -7.85 -23.32 -5.90
C SER A 2 -7.36 -21.89 -6.10
N GLU A 3 -8.24 -20.95 -6.40
CA GLU A 3 -7.90 -19.53 -6.53
C GLU A 3 -7.27 -19.01 -5.21
N LEU A 4 -6.21 -18.20 -5.31
CA LEU A 4 -5.59 -17.58 -4.13
C LEU A 4 -6.51 -16.47 -3.59
N THR A 5 -7.25 -16.78 -2.53
CA THR A 5 -8.12 -15.84 -1.81
C THR A 5 -7.34 -14.69 -1.18
N VAL A 6 -7.99 -13.55 -0.92
CA VAL A 6 -7.38 -12.37 -0.28
C VAL A 6 -6.69 -12.70 1.06
N PRO A 7 -7.34 -13.37 2.03
CA PRO A 7 -6.67 -13.67 3.31
C PRO A 7 -5.45 -14.58 3.17
N ARG A 8 -5.48 -15.52 2.21
CA ARG A 8 -4.32 -16.38 1.91
C ARG A 8 -3.19 -15.61 1.24
N PHE A 9 -3.51 -14.60 0.43
CA PHE A 9 -2.50 -13.71 -0.15
C PHE A 9 -1.82 -12.86 0.93
N GLU A 10 -2.59 -12.32 1.86
CA GLU A 10 -2.07 -11.48 2.95
C GLU A 10 -1.19 -12.27 3.90
N LYS A 11 -1.56 -13.50 4.25
CA LYS A 11 -0.71 -14.40 5.05
C LYS A 11 0.68 -14.64 4.45
N LEU A 12 0.88 -14.43 3.14
CA LEU A 12 2.21 -14.52 2.54
C LEU A 12 3.15 -13.42 3.03
N SER A 13 2.64 -12.26 3.49
CA SER A 13 3.50 -11.19 4.00
C SER A 13 4.19 -11.58 5.30
N TYR A 14 3.62 -12.49 6.10
CA TYR A 14 4.22 -12.91 7.38
C TYR A 14 5.57 -13.59 7.16
N THR A 15 5.78 -14.25 6.01
CA THR A 15 7.09 -14.81 5.63
C THR A 15 8.17 -13.73 5.51
N LEU A 16 7.82 -12.49 5.17
CA LEU A 16 8.74 -11.34 5.14
C LEU A 16 9.05 -10.77 6.54
N GLN A 17 8.34 -11.24 7.57
CA GLN A 17 8.52 -10.87 8.97
C GLN A 17 8.87 -12.08 9.85
N ASP A 18 9.29 -13.18 9.22
CA ASP A 18 9.70 -14.38 9.93
C ASP A 18 10.86 -14.08 10.89
N THR A 19 10.85 -14.75 12.04
CA THR A 19 11.94 -14.65 13.02
C THR A 19 13.30 -15.06 12.45
N CYS A 20 13.32 -15.95 11.45
CA CYS A 20 14.51 -16.39 10.76
C CYS A 20 14.86 -15.45 9.59
N TYR A 21 16.04 -14.82 9.68
CA TYR A 21 16.59 -13.99 8.61
C TYR A 21 16.59 -14.67 7.25
N TYR A 22 17.06 -15.92 7.17
CA TYR A 22 17.19 -16.63 5.90
C TYR A 22 15.84 -16.90 5.22
N VAL A 23 14.75 -17.04 6.00
CA VAL A 23 13.39 -17.17 5.46
C VAL A 23 12.94 -15.85 4.82
N ARG A 24 13.13 -14.74 5.54
CA ARG A 24 12.81 -13.40 5.05
C ARG A 24 13.60 -13.06 3.79
N GLU A 25 14.91 -13.27 3.81
CA GLU A 25 15.81 -13.01 2.69
C GLU A 25 15.43 -13.84 1.46
N ALA A 26 15.32 -15.17 1.61
CA ALA A 26 15.02 -16.05 0.49
C ALA A 26 13.66 -15.72 -0.15
N PHE A 27 12.65 -15.40 0.66
CA PHE A 27 11.34 -15.04 0.14
C PHE A 27 11.34 -13.66 -0.53
N ALA A 28 12.00 -12.66 0.05
CA ALA A 28 12.17 -11.36 -0.58
C ALA A 28 12.89 -11.46 -1.93
N GLU A 29 13.96 -12.26 -2.01
CA GLU A 29 14.68 -12.51 -3.26
C GLU A 29 13.82 -13.21 -4.32
N TYR A 30 13.03 -14.21 -3.90
CA TYR A 30 12.09 -14.89 -4.78
C TYR A 30 11.07 -13.91 -5.38
N LEU A 31 10.46 -13.05 -4.54
CA LEU A 31 9.52 -12.02 -4.98
C LEU A 31 10.19 -11.03 -5.94
N MET A 32 11.36 -10.50 -5.58
CA MET A 32 12.09 -9.55 -6.42
C MET A 32 12.44 -10.15 -7.78
N LYS A 33 12.96 -11.38 -7.82
CA LYS A 33 13.30 -12.08 -9.05
C LYS A 33 12.05 -12.32 -9.91
N GLY A 34 10.97 -12.81 -9.33
CA GLY A 34 9.71 -13.05 -10.03
C GLY A 34 9.11 -11.77 -10.62
N LEU A 35 9.11 -10.67 -9.86
CA LEU A 35 8.60 -9.36 -10.30
C LEU A 35 9.49 -8.74 -11.38
N GLN A 36 10.81 -8.91 -11.30
CA GLN A 36 11.75 -8.42 -12.31
C GLN A 36 11.59 -9.13 -13.64
N THR A 37 11.40 -10.44 -13.60
CA THR A 37 11.25 -11.33 -14.77
C THR A 37 9.81 -11.46 -15.24
N GLU A 38 8.89 -10.73 -14.60
CA GLU A 38 7.45 -10.71 -14.89
C GLU A 38 6.79 -12.12 -14.82
N GLN A 39 7.41 -13.05 -14.07
CA GLN A 39 6.92 -14.41 -13.84
C GLN A 39 5.84 -14.48 -12.74
N ILE A 40 5.72 -13.44 -11.91
CA ILE A 40 4.63 -13.27 -10.96
C ILE A 40 3.94 -11.92 -11.16
N HIS A 41 2.66 -11.87 -10.79
CA HIS A 41 1.81 -10.69 -10.99
C HIS A 41 2.32 -9.45 -10.22
N SER A 42 2.14 -8.25 -10.77
CA SER A 42 2.58 -6.99 -10.13
C SER A 42 2.02 -6.74 -8.73
N ARG A 43 0.86 -7.34 -8.41
CA ARG A 43 0.24 -7.28 -7.06
C ARG A 43 1.19 -7.67 -5.91
N TYR A 44 2.22 -8.47 -6.17
CA TYR A 44 3.19 -8.89 -5.17
C TYR A 44 4.18 -7.78 -4.77
N TYR A 45 4.27 -6.65 -5.49
CA TYR A 45 5.02 -5.46 -5.04
C TYR A 45 4.54 -4.97 -3.68
N ALA A 46 3.23 -5.06 -3.41
CA ALA A 46 2.65 -4.63 -2.13
C ALA A 46 3.28 -5.34 -0.92
N LEU A 47 3.66 -6.62 -1.06
CA LEU A 47 4.23 -7.40 0.03
C LEU A 47 5.61 -6.87 0.45
N LEU A 48 6.43 -6.39 -0.50
CA LEU A 48 7.79 -5.91 -0.21
C LEU A 48 7.81 -4.71 0.74
N PHE A 49 6.72 -3.94 0.81
CA PHE A 49 6.62 -2.81 1.73
C PHE A 49 6.44 -3.22 3.20
N ILE A 50 6.11 -4.49 3.48
CA ILE A 50 6.03 -5.04 4.83
C ILE A 50 7.43 -5.21 5.46
N CYS A 51 8.49 -5.17 4.65
CA CYS A 51 9.85 -5.13 5.16
C CYS A 51 10.23 -3.79 5.81
N ALA A 52 9.31 -2.85 6.06
CA ALA A 52 9.63 -1.56 6.66
C ALA A 52 10.32 -1.65 8.03
N HIS A 53 10.05 -2.72 8.80
CA HIS A 53 10.69 -3.03 10.09
C HIS A 53 11.78 -4.10 9.98
N GLU A 54 12.31 -4.33 8.79
CA GLU A 54 13.40 -5.28 8.55
C GLU A 54 14.64 -4.92 9.40
N PRO A 55 15.08 -5.81 10.32
CA PRO A 55 16.21 -5.52 11.20
C PRO A 55 17.55 -5.49 10.45
N GLU A 56 17.68 -6.23 9.36
CA GLU A 56 18.93 -6.31 8.60
C GLU A 56 19.03 -5.18 7.57
N ALA A 57 19.86 -4.19 7.88
CA ALA A 57 20.08 -3.00 7.06
C ALA A 57 20.44 -3.32 5.59
N ALA A 58 21.18 -4.41 5.37
CA ALA A 58 21.56 -4.85 4.03
C ALA A 58 20.34 -5.29 3.20
N LEU A 59 19.42 -6.06 3.81
CA LEU A 59 18.24 -6.58 3.13
C LEU A 59 17.25 -5.45 2.81
N ILE A 60 16.95 -4.57 3.77
CA ILE A 60 16.03 -3.45 3.51
C ILE A 60 16.57 -2.47 2.47
N LYS A 61 17.89 -2.24 2.46
CA LYS A 61 18.54 -1.43 1.43
C LYS A 61 18.40 -2.07 0.05
N LYS A 62 18.61 -3.39 -0.05
CA LYS A 62 18.44 -4.15 -1.29
C LYS A 62 17.00 -4.06 -1.82
N ILE A 63 16.01 -4.26 -0.95
CA ILE A 63 14.59 -4.16 -1.28
C ILE A 63 14.22 -2.75 -1.74
N ARG A 64 14.66 -1.71 -1.00
CA ARG A 64 14.43 -0.31 -1.38
C ARG A 64 14.99 0.00 -2.77
N SER A 65 16.25 -0.34 -3.02
CA SER A 65 16.89 -0.12 -4.33
C SER A 65 16.19 -0.86 -5.45
N PHE A 66 15.71 -2.08 -5.19
CA PHE A 66 14.91 -2.85 -6.14
C PHE A 66 13.61 -2.11 -6.48
N ILE A 67 12.80 -1.72 -5.49
CA ILE A 67 11.51 -1.06 -5.70
C ILE A 67 11.70 0.24 -6.49
N GLN A 68 12.63 1.10 -6.05
CA GLN A 68 12.92 2.39 -6.70
C GLN A 68 13.31 2.20 -8.17
N LYS A 69 14.20 1.24 -8.47
CA LYS A 69 14.59 0.91 -9.84
C LYS A 69 13.40 0.43 -10.67
N ARG A 70 12.55 -0.43 -10.11
CA ARG A 70 11.40 -0.97 -10.85
C ARG A 70 10.33 0.07 -11.13
N PHE A 71 9.99 0.92 -10.17
CA PHE A 71 8.98 1.96 -10.38
C PHE A 71 9.45 3.00 -11.39
N SER A 72 10.71 3.43 -11.32
CA SER A 72 11.32 4.28 -12.34
C SER A 72 11.23 3.67 -13.75
N LEU A 73 11.50 2.36 -13.91
CA LEU A 73 11.38 1.68 -15.21
C LEU A 73 9.93 1.55 -15.69
N LEU A 74 8.97 1.35 -14.78
CA LEU A 74 7.54 1.30 -15.12
C LEU A 74 6.99 2.66 -15.54
N SER A 75 7.58 3.74 -15.03
CA SER A 75 7.27 5.13 -15.42
C SER A 75 7.46 5.32 -16.92
N ILE A 76 8.61 4.87 -17.42
CA ILE A 76 9.00 4.94 -18.83
C ILE A 76 8.04 4.15 -19.72
N LYS A 77 7.52 3.03 -19.22
CA LYS A 77 6.57 2.17 -19.96
C LYS A 77 5.11 2.65 -19.87
N GLN A 78 4.82 3.80 -19.25
CA GLN A 78 3.46 4.32 -19.04
C GLN A 78 2.52 3.37 -18.26
N HIS A 79 3.08 2.42 -17.50
CA HIS A 79 2.32 1.48 -16.67
C HIS A 79 2.45 1.79 -15.16
N GLU A 80 3.24 2.79 -14.79
CA GLU A 80 3.54 3.13 -13.40
C GLU A 80 2.30 3.48 -12.60
N SER A 81 1.42 4.34 -13.10
CA SER A 81 0.23 4.78 -12.36
C SER A 81 -0.63 3.59 -11.91
N THR A 82 -0.76 2.56 -12.74
CA THR A 82 -1.53 1.35 -12.43
C THR A 82 -0.83 0.48 -11.39
N VAL A 83 0.47 0.21 -11.54
CA VAL A 83 1.22 -0.64 -10.60
C VAL A 83 1.44 0.06 -9.27
N LEU A 84 1.83 1.33 -9.30
CA LEU A 84 2.01 2.18 -8.12
C LEU A 84 0.70 2.29 -7.33
N GLY A 85 -0.38 2.68 -8.01
CA GLY A 85 -1.68 2.85 -7.36
C GLY A 85 -2.20 1.55 -6.77
N SER A 86 -2.18 0.47 -7.54
CA SER A 86 -2.60 -0.85 -7.04
C SER A 86 -1.73 -1.38 -5.91
N SER A 87 -0.43 -1.07 -5.91
CA SER A 87 0.48 -1.42 -4.80
C SER A 87 0.13 -0.64 -3.54
N PHE A 88 -0.20 0.65 -3.65
CA PHE A 88 -0.57 1.47 -2.50
C PHE A 88 -1.91 1.05 -1.89
N VAL A 89 -2.93 0.87 -2.73
CA VAL A 89 -4.26 0.38 -2.31
C VAL A 89 -4.13 -0.95 -1.57
N ARG A 90 -3.33 -1.87 -2.12
CA ARG A 90 -3.12 -3.19 -1.53
C ARG A 90 -2.28 -3.14 -0.25
N LEU A 91 -1.33 -2.22 -0.14
CA LEU A 91 -0.60 -2.01 1.11
C LEU A 91 -1.55 -1.56 2.22
N ILE A 92 -2.41 -0.56 1.97
CA ILE A 92 -3.38 -0.09 2.96
C ILE A 92 -4.31 -1.24 3.40
N HIS A 93 -4.83 -2.01 2.44
CA HIS A 93 -5.67 -3.17 2.76
C HIS A 93 -4.90 -4.22 3.59
N LEU A 94 -3.68 -4.57 3.21
CA LEU A 94 -2.88 -5.56 3.93
C LEU A 94 -2.57 -5.10 5.37
N LEU A 95 -2.31 -3.81 5.57
CA LEU A 95 -2.12 -3.23 6.90
C LEU A 95 -3.41 -3.24 7.73
N ALA A 96 -4.56 -2.94 7.11
CA ALA A 96 -5.86 -2.96 7.78
C ALA A 96 -6.27 -4.36 8.27
N HIS A 97 -5.78 -5.40 7.58
CA HIS A 97 -5.97 -6.82 7.88
C HIS A 97 -4.83 -7.42 8.70
N HIS A 98 -3.82 -6.63 9.08
CA HIS A 98 -2.70 -7.13 9.85
C HIS A 98 -3.15 -7.49 11.27
N PRO A 99 -2.77 -8.65 11.83
CA PRO A 99 -3.25 -9.12 13.14
C PRO A 99 -2.87 -8.17 14.27
N ASP A 100 -1.72 -7.50 14.15
CA ASP A 100 -1.21 -6.55 15.14
C ASP A 100 -1.73 -5.11 14.93
N PHE A 101 -2.61 -4.86 13.94
CA PHE A 101 -3.11 -3.51 13.71
C PHE A 101 -4.26 -3.19 14.67
N THR A 102 -4.12 -2.08 15.40
CA THR A 102 -5.22 -1.42 16.09
C THR A 102 -5.19 0.09 15.87
N ILE A 103 -6.24 0.79 16.30
CA ILE A 103 -6.29 2.26 16.29
C ILE A 103 -5.62 2.90 17.53
N ALA A 104 -4.94 2.10 18.35
CA ALA A 104 -4.14 2.61 19.45
C ALA A 104 -2.97 3.45 18.90
N THR A 105 -2.62 4.52 19.62
CA THR A 105 -1.62 5.49 19.18
C THR A 105 -0.25 4.84 18.93
N GLU A 106 0.12 3.90 19.79
CA GLU A 106 1.37 3.14 19.73
C GLU A 106 1.46 2.32 18.44
N ASP A 107 0.39 1.62 18.09
CA ASP A 107 0.31 0.83 16.86
C ASP A 107 0.29 1.74 15.63
N LEU A 108 -0.39 2.89 15.67
CA LEU A 108 -0.35 3.87 14.58
C LEU A 108 1.07 4.37 14.30
N PHE A 109 1.92 4.56 15.32
CA PHE A 109 3.33 4.91 15.11
C PHE A 109 4.12 3.79 14.43
N ILE A 110 3.89 2.53 14.82
CA ILE A 110 4.51 1.36 14.19
C ILE A 110 4.06 1.28 12.72
N PHE A 111 2.76 1.42 12.47
CA PHE A 111 2.19 1.27 11.13
C PHE A 111 2.51 2.45 10.20
N ALA A 112 2.73 3.65 10.76
CA ALA A 112 3.23 4.78 10.00
C ALA A 112 4.57 4.48 9.30
N GLN A 113 5.40 3.58 9.84
CA GLN A 113 6.67 3.22 9.23
C GLN A 113 6.49 2.48 7.89
N TYR A 114 5.47 1.62 7.75
CA TYR A 114 5.17 0.97 6.46
C TYR A 114 4.81 1.99 5.38
N ILE A 115 3.95 2.95 5.73
CA ILE A 115 3.52 4.00 4.80
C ILE A 115 4.69 4.94 4.47
N LYS A 116 5.49 5.35 5.47
CA LYS A 116 6.72 6.14 5.26
C LYS A 116 7.70 5.39 4.35
N PHE A 117 7.86 4.08 4.53
CA PHE A 117 8.72 3.27 3.68
C PHE A 117 8.21 3.26 2.23
N PHE A 118 6.90 3.06 2.02
CA PHE A 118 6.29 3.19 0.69
C PHE A 118 6.58 4.55 0.06
N LEU A 119 6.28 5.65 0.76
CA LEU A 119 6.51 7.01 0.25
C LEU A 119 7.99 7.26 -0.08
N SER A 120 8.91 6.77 0.76
CA SER A 120 10.37 6.91 0.52
C SER A 120 10.86 6.18 -0.73
N CYS A 121 10.15 5.14 -1.16
CA CYS A 121 10.52 4.35 -2.34
C CYS A 121 9.85 4.86 -3.61
N ALA A 122 8.66 5.45 -3.50
CA ALA A 122 7.74 5.55 -4.63
C ALA A 122 7.15 6.94 -4.85
N ALA A 123 7.07 7.79 -3.82
CA ALA A 123 6.48 9.11 -3.98
C ALA A 123 7.44 10.05 -4.71
N THR A 124 6.90 10.85 -5.62
CA THR A 124 7.58 11.92 -6.37
C THR A 124 6.67 13.14 -6.43
N ALA A 125 7.23 14.30 -6.80
CA ALA A 125 6.44 15.51 -7.03
C ALA A 125 5.31 15.28 -8.06
N ASP A 126 5.57 14.44 -9.06
CA ASP A 126 4.63 14.19 -10.16
C ASP A 126 3.47 13.26 -9.77
N ASN A 127 3.68 12.37 -8.79
CA ASN A 127 2.70 11.34 -8.43
C ASN A 127 2.04 11.54 -7.05
N VAL A 128 2.50 12.50 -6.24
CA VAL A 128 2.03 12.63 -4.86
C VAL A 128 0.55 13.01 -4.75
N SER A 129 0.03 13.85 -5.65
CA SER A 129 -1.40 14.16 -5.72
C SER A 129 -2.25 12.93 -6.09
N PHE A 130 -1.72 12.03 -6.92
CA PHE A 130 -2.37 10.76 -7.25
C PHE A 130 -2.44 9.83 -6.03
N LEU A 131 -1.33 9.68 -5.30
CA LEU A 131 -1.27 8.90 -4.06
C LEU A 131 -2.23 9.45 -3.00
N TYR A 132 -2.29 10.78 -2.86
CA TYR A 132 -3.22 11.43 -1.96
C TYR A 132 -4.68 11.15 -2.37
N HIS A 133 -5.00 11.22 -3.66
CA HIS A 133 -6.34 10.93 -4.15
C HIS A 133 -6.75 9.46 -3.90
N ILE A 134 -5.83 8.50 -4.02
CA ILE A 134 -6.09 7.08 -3.70
C ILE A 134 -6.62 6.92 -2.28
N VAL A 135 -5.95 7.50 -1.28
CA VAL A 135 -6.37 7.32 0.12
C VAL A 135 -7.70 8.02 0.42
N GLN A 136 -7.99 9.15 -0.25
CA GLN A 136 -9.33 9.75 -0.19
C GLN A 136 -10.40 8.83 -0.77
N LYS A 137 -10.10 8.10 -1.86
CA LYS A 137 -11.04 7.13 -2.44
C LYS A 137 -11.26 5.92 -1.54
N ILE A 138 -10.21 5.42 -0.87
CA ILE A 138 -10.34 4.30 0.08
C ILE A 138 -11.34 4.66 1.20
N LYS A 139 -11.29 5.90 1.72
CA LYS A 139 -12.26 6.40 2.71
C LYS A 139 -13.73 6.40 2.25
N LEU A 140 -13.96 6.36 0.93
CA LEU A 140 -15.30 6.33 0.33
C LEU A 140 -15.68 4.93 -0.15
N SER A 141 -15.04 3.90 0.37
CA SER A 141 -15.20 2.51 -0.08
C SER A 141 -15.31 1.55 1.08
N LYS A 142 -15.99 0.42 0.89
CA LYS A 142 -16.07 -0.67 1.86
C LYS A 142 -15.09 -1.77 1.52
N ASP A 143 -14.50 -2.35 2.55
CA ASP A 143 -13.72 -3.58 2.45
C ASP A 143 -14.57 -4.73 1.89
N VAL A 144 -14.01 -5.53 0.98
CA VAL A 144 -14.75 -6.64 0.34
C VAL A 144 -14.74 -7.91 1.18
N VAL A 145 -13.74 -8.09 2.03
CA VAL A 145 -13.54 -9.30 2.84
C VAL A 145 -14.34 -9.20 4.13
N ALA A 146 -14.32 -8.04 4.80
CA ALA A 146 -15.03 -7.83 6.07
C ALA A 146 -15.37 -6.34 6.27
N ASP A 147 -16.66 -6.00 6.28
CA ASP A 147 -17.16 -4.62 6.40
C ASP A 147 -16.58 -3.91 7.64
N GLU A 148 -16.39 -4.62 8.74
CA GLU A 148 -15.79 -4.13 10.00
C GLU A 148 -14.33 -3.66 9.84
N LEU A 149 -13.56 -4.24 8.92
CA LEU A 149 -12.17 -3.83 8.65
C LEU A 149 -12.09 -2.56 7.81
N SER A 150 -13.22 -2.06 7.28
CA SER A 150 -13.27 -0.77 6.59
C SER A 150 -12.81 0.37 7.52
N GLN A 151 -13.12 0.31 8.82
CA GLN A 151 -12.69 1.33 9.79
C GLN A 151 -11.16 1.37 9.93
N ASN A 152 -10.51 0.22 9.88
CA ASN A 152 -9.04 0.13 9.90
C ASN A 152 -8.45 0.79 8.66
N SER A 153 -9.02 0.49 7.48
CA SER A 153 -8.62 1.11 6.21
C SER A 153 -8.83 2.63 6.21
N TYR A 154 -9.88 3.13 6.88
CA TYR A 154 -10.12 4.57 7.03
C TYR A 154 -9.07 5.23 7.93
N ALA A 155 -8.76 4.62 9.08
CA ALA A 155 -7.73 5.12 9.99
C ALA A 155 -6.36 5.16 9.30
N LEU A 156 -5.99 4.11 8.57
CA LEU A 156 -4.74 4.06 7.80
C LEU A 156 -4.74 5.06 6.63
N SER A 157 -5.89 5.33 6.01
CA SER A 157 -6.03 6.35 4.97
C SER A 157 -5.85 7.77 5.51
N ASP A 158 -6.34 8.04 6.72
CA ASP A 158 -6.10 9.32 7.41
C ASP A 158 -4.64 9.47 7.82
N LEU A 159 -4.04 8.41 8.37
CA LEU A 159 -2.60 8.38 8.68
C LEU A 159 -1.76 8.61 7.41
N ALA A 160 -2.08 7.93 6.31
CA ALA A 160 -1.39 8.11 5.03
C ALA A 160 -1.57 9.53 4.49
N SER A 161 -2.77 10.10 4.58
CA SER A 161 -3.04 11.48 4.18
C SER A 161 -2.17 12.48 4.96
N LEU A 162 -2.03 12.28 6.27
CA LEU A 162 -1.15 13.09 7.12
C LEU A 162 0.32 12.95 6.71
N LEU A 163 0.79 11.71 6.51
CA LEU A 163 2.18 11.44 6.13
C LEU A 163 2.53 11.99 4.74
N ILE A 164 1.61 11.94 3.79
CA ILE A 164 1.77 12.54 2.47
C ILE A 164 1.91 14.07 2.59
N LYS A 165 1.01 14.73 3.33
CA LYS A 165 1.09 16.18 3.58
C LYS A 165 2.40 16.57 4.25
N HIS A 166 2.81 15.82 5.28
CA HIS A 166 4.09 16.02 5.94
C HIS A 166 5.25 15.89 4.96
N LYS A 167 5.24 14.86 4.11
CA LYS A 167 6.29 14.67 3.11
C LYS A 167 6.33 15.83 2.11
N CYS A 168 5.19 16.24 1.56
CA CYS A 168 5.10 17.39 0.66
C CYS A 168 5.70 18.65 1.29
N ASN A 169 5.40 18.92 2.55
CA ASN A 169 5.96 20.08 3.26
C ASN A 169 7.48 19.96 3.46
N GLU A 170 7.96 18.78 3.86
CA GLU A 170 9.39 18.51 4.09
C GLU A 170 10.25 18.73 2.84
N VAL A 171 9.75 18.31 1.67
CA VAL A 171 10.50 18.40 0.40
C VAL A 171 9.95 19.44 -0.57
N SER A 172 9.04 20.31 -0.11
CA SER A 172 8.42 21.39 -0.87
C SER A 172 7.76 20.95 -2.19
N TRP A 173 7.07 19.80 -2.19
CA TRP A 173 6.27 19.38 -3.34
C TRP A 173 4.88 20.04 -3.30
N PRO A 174 4.37 20.51 -4.45
CA PRO A 174 2.98 20.94 -4.54
C PRO A 174 2.06 19.73 -4.30
N LEU A 175 0.91 19.99 -3.67
CA LEU A 175 -0.13 18.99 -3.47
C LEU A 175 -1.44 19.51 -4.07
N ASP A 176 -1.49 19.50 -5.40
CA ASP A 176 -2.62 20.00 -6.17
C ASP A 176 -3.75 18.96 -6.25
N ALA A 177 -4.94 19.41 -6.63
CA ALA A 177 -6.06 18.53 -6.91
C ALA A 177 -5.73 17.58 -8.07
N TYR A 178 -5.88 16.27 -7.84
CA TYR A 178 -5.69 15.28 -8.90
C TYR A 178 -6.93 15.23 -9.82
N ALA A 179 -6.74 15.64 -11.07
CA ALA A 179 -7.81 15.69 -12.08
C ALA A 179 -8.06 14.35 -12.80
N GLY A 180 -7.19 13.36 -12.61
CA GLY A 180 -7.32 12.05 -13.24
C GLY A 180 -8.35 11.15 -12.55
N HIS A 181 -8.77 10.10 -13.25
CA HIS A 181 -9.61 9.07 -12.66
C HIS A 181 -8.75 8.06 -11.87
N VAL A 182 -9.14 7.81 -10.61
CA VAL A 182 -8.61 6.71 -9.81
C VAL A 182 -9.72 5.70 -9.63
N ASP A 183 -9.56 4.55 -10.29
CA ASP A 183 -10.36 3.38 -9.97
C ASP A 183 -9.57 2.52 -8.98
N LEU A 184 -10.22 2.18 -7.87
CA LEU A 184 -9.72 1.22 -6.90
C LEU A 184 -9.84 -0.22 -7.44
N HIS A 185 -9.55 -0.47 -8.73
CA HIS A 185 -9.67 -1.70 -9.56
C HIS A 185 -9.28 -3.04 -8.87
N SER A 186 -8.74 -2.97 -7.66
CA SER A 186 -8.67 -4.06 -6.72
C SER A 186 -10.06 -4.63 -6.39
N LYS A 187 -10.22 -5.96 -6.48
CA LYS A 187 -11.31 -6.72 -5.84
C LYS A 187 -11.28 -6.63 -4.29
N LEU A 188 -10.65 -5.60 -3.73
CA LEU A 188 -10.42 -5.38 -2.30
C LEU A 188 -11.41 -4.37 -1.71
N TYR A 189 -11.88 -3.42 -2.52
CA TYR A 189 -12.81 -2.38 -2.09
C TYR A 189 -14.02 -2.30 -3.01
N LYS A 190 -15.19 -1.99 -2.44
CA LYS A 190 -16.42 -1.65 -3.15
C LYS A 190 -16.73 -0.18 -2.91
N SER A 191 -16.97 0.59 -3.98
CA SER A 191 -17.38 1.99 -3.84
C SER A 191 -18.67 2.07 -3.01
N LEU A 192 -18.73 3.02 -2.06
CA LEU A 192 -20.01 3.43 -1.50
C LEU A 192 -20.83 4.04 -2.64
N ALA A 193 -22.05 3.56 -2.84
CA ALA A 193 -22.95 4.18 -3.80
C ALA A 193 -23.23 5.62 -3.36
N SER A 194 -22.99 6.60 -4.24
CA SER A 194 -23.43 7.98 -4.03
C SER A 194 -24.96 8.03 -4.11
N GLY A 195 -25.67 7.67 -3.03
CA GLY A 195 -27.13 7.53 -3.13
C GLY A 195 -27.96 7.24 -1.89
N THR A 196 -27.43 7.27 -0.65
CA THR A 196 -28.27 7.07 0.57
C THR A 196 -27.79 7.88 1.78
N VAL A 197 -27.38 9.13 1.55
CA VAL A 197 -27.34 10.15 2.62
C VAL A 197 -28.28 11.29 2.22
N GLN A 198 -29.57 10.98 2.11
CA GLN A 198 -30.66 11.95 2.26
C GLN A 198 -31.84 11.22 2.90
N ASN A 199 -32.34 11.80 3.99
CA ASN A 199 -33.51 11.42 4.79
C ASN A 199 -33.29 10.44 5.94
N GLU A 200 -32.62 10.91 7.00
CA GLU A 200 -33.23 10.83 8.34
C GLU A 200 -33.16 12.21 9.00
N VAL A 201 -34.12 13.05 8.64
CA VAL A 201 -34.67 14.04 9.56
C VAL A 201 -36.10 13.58 9.82
N LYS A 202 -36.35 13.13 11.05
CA LYS A 202 -37.56 13.43 11.81
C LYS A 202 -37.25 13.29 13.29
#